data_AF-A0A4Q2ZR22-F1
#
_entry.id   AF-A0A4Q2ZR22-F1
#
_cell.length_a   1.000
_cell.length_b   1.000
_cell.length_c   1.000
_cell.angle_alpha   90.00
_cell.angle_beta   90.00
_cell.angle_gamma   90.00
#
_symmetry.space_group_name_H-M   'P 1'
#
loop_
_entity.id
_entity.type
_entity.pdbx_description
1 polymer ?
#
loop_
_entity_poly.entity_id
_entity_poly.type
_entity_poly.pdbx_seq_one_letter_code
_entity_poly.pdbx_strand_id
1 'polypeptide(L)'
;MFKRYPYTGWLLLCILFWCLAGYRFYSKQNEMKPANMAYAIENDLHEREQAFSELLQDTNLIHRIFTEELTIDQLEDMNEQPFYLYAYDKGGLLYWNNNKILADCIEPATGAKSNMLFNDRGVFLRKCVVPPGAEAQQSLTVLFPILITYPIENNYLKSRFPGAPYVPLSTRVLVNPNKSAYTVHTLDKKTSFYLLFSPADLPDWIPDPLMIVFLLAALLTTIMWLQIFTIYLTRKRSHHIGFLATAATIIGLRALTYVFGFPFHLDQLTLFSPQLYASNAFLPSLGDLILNALCFLWIVVFIIRHTPYHLFRGRKVNKVASFILAILGSALMVLYTFGFIGIIRSLVLDSMIPFDVSHFYSITRYTIAGLFAIGIITGVSCFVIYLFNAQMKYLVVNKWMKYLVVAVVGLAMLKLFATQPDSREFSYAIIGWLVLFLILLDIEKLSYDFDFFAPQMIFWAIFICMFSTGVLQYFNYVNENEERLRFAETVVQQRDDIMAYTFKGLAQNIKNDIALKDFLLHPQQEKRRAINERFDALYLGGHLNRYQSKVLLYDAAGNPLFNNDTVSLQTLIAQTRNAEPVTDTVLYYNEAALNGHYYLASIPISYA
;
A
#
# COMPACT_ATOMS: atom_id res chain seq x y z
N MET A 1 33.70 28.06 6.08
CA MET A 1 32.60 28.62 5.26
C MET A 1 31.24 28.45 5.94
N PHE A 2 30.85 27.24 6.34
CA PHE A 2 29.50 26.91 6.83
C PHE A 2 29.10 27.39 8.25
N LYS A 3 30.06 27.77 9.10
CA LYS A 3 29.79 28.21 10.50
C LYS A 3 29.94 29.73 10.72
N ARG A 4 30.30 30.50 9.68
CA ARG A 4 30.50 31.96 9.80
C ARG A 4 29.29 32.69 9.22
N TYR A 5 28.80 33.68 9.96
CA TYR A 5 27.73 34.58 9.50
C TYR A 5 28.17 35.25 8.19
N PRO A 6 27.34 35.27 7.12
CA PRO A 6 25.88 35.06 7.07
C PRO A 6 25.38 33.62 6.79
N TYR A 7 26.17 32.57 7.07
CA TYR A 7 25.79 31.16 6.81
C TYR A 7 25.42 30.86 5.36
N THR A 8 25.99 31.63 4.44
CA THR A 8 25.67 31.64 3.01
C THR A 8 25.86 30.28 2.36
N GLY A 9 26.85 29.49 2.79
CA GLY A 9 27.09 28.15 2.24
C GLY A 9 25.90 27.20 2.38
N TRP A 10 25.28 27.12 3.58
CA TRP A 10 24.11 26.26 3.78
C TRP A 10 22.88 26.79 3.07
N LEU A 11 22.70 28.11 3.02
CA LEU A 11 21.60 28.74 2.32
C LEU A 11 21.68 28.50 0.81
N LEU A 12 22.87 28.63 0.21
CA LEU A 12 23.08 28.37 -1.22
C LEU A 12 22.82 26.91 -1.57
N LEU A 13 23.28 25.96 -0.74
CA LEU A 13 22.97 24.53 -0.93
C LEU A 13 21.47 24.25 -0.80
N CYS A 14 20.80 24.86 0.18
CA CYS A 14 19.36 24.77 0.35
C CYS A 14 18.62 25.23 -0.91
N ILE A 15 18.96 26.42 -1.43
CA ILE A 15 18.37 26.96 -2.66
C ILE A 15 18.65 26.02 -3.85
N LEU A 16 19.89 25.55 -4.00
CA LEU A 16 20.27 24.63 -5.08
C LEU A 16 19.42 23.36 -5.07
N PHE A 17 19.30 22.67 -3.93
CA PHE A 17 18.55 21.42 -3.86
C PHE A 17 17.05 21.61 -4.02
N TRP A 18 16.46 22.70 -3.50
CA TRP A 18 15.07 23.03 -3.78
C TRP A 18 14.82 23.33 -5.26
N CYS A 19 15.74 24.03 -5.93
CA CYS A 19 15.66 24.27 -7.37
C CYS A 19 15.78 22.97 -8.18
N LEU A 20 16.68 22.05 -7.80
CA LEU A 20 16.82 20.74 -8.44
C LEU A 20 15.55 19.89 -8.27
N ALA A 21 15.00 19.85 -7.07
CA ALA A 21 13.73 19.16 -6.80
C ALA A 21 12.57 19.78 -7.60
N GLY A 22 12.47 21.12 -7.62
CA GLY A 22 11.46 21.84 -8.39
C GLY A 22 11.55 21.60 -9.89
N TYR A 23 12.77 21.66 -10.46
CA TYR A 23 13.01 21.35 -11.87
C TYR A 23 12.65 19.91 -12.21
N ARG A 24 13.05 18.95 -11.36
CA ARG A 24 12.75 17.54 -11.56
C ARG A 24 11.25 17.26 -11.52
N PHE A 25 10.55 17.83 -10.55
CA PHE A 25 9.09 17.73 -10.45
C PHE A 25 8.41 18.33 -11.68
N TYR A 26 8.78 19.54 -12.09
CA TYR A 26 8.22 20.18 -13.28
C TYR A 26 8.45 19.35 -14.55
N SER A 27 9.67 18.83 -14.74
CA SER A 27 10.01 17.97 -15.87
C SER A 27 9.15 16.70 -15.90
N LYS A 28 9.01 16.00 -14.77
CA LYS A 28 8.24 14.75 -14.69
C LYS A 28 6.73 14.95 -14.76
N GLN A 29 6.21 16.01 -14.17
CA GLN A 29 4.81 16.37 -14.32
C GLN A 29 4.46 16.73 -15.77
N ASN A 30 5.41 17.32 -16.51
CA ASN A 30 5.22 17.58 -17.92
C ASN A 30 5.15 16.28 -18.73
N GLU A 31 5.99 15.28 -18.43
CA GLU A 31 5.92 13.95 -19.06
C GLU A 31 4.56 13.27 -18.87
N MET A 32 3.88 13.50 -17.73
CA MET A 32 2.57 12.91 -17.44
C MET A 32 1.39 13.56 -18.19
N LYS A 33 1.62 14.57 -19.03
CA LYS A 33 0.54 15.19 -19.82
C LYS A 33 0.12 14.26 -20.96
N PRO A 34 -1.18 14.18 -21.30
CA PRO A 34 -1.70 13.34 -22.39
C PRO A 34 -0.96 13.48 -23.73
N ALA A 35 -0.59 14.71 -24.09
CA ALA A 35 0.17 14.98 -25.31
C ALA A 35 1.57 14.32 -25.31
N ASN A 36 2.26 14.37 -24.16
CA ASN A 36 3.59 13.80 -24.02
C ASN A 36 3.53 12.27 -23.85
N MET A 37 2.48 11.74 -23.22
CA MET A 37 2.18 10.31 -23.19
C MET A 37 1.95 9.76 -24.61
N ALA A 38 1.15 10.45 -25.42
CA ALA A 38 0.92 10.06 -26.81
C ALA A 38 2.22 10.12 -27.62
N TYR A 39 3.02 11.17 -27.43
CA TYR A 39 4.34 11.31 -28.05
C TYR A 39 5.32 10.20 -27.62
N ALA A 40 5.29 9.75 -26.36
CA ALA A 40 6.11 8.63 -25.90
C ALA A 40 5.72 7.31 -26.56
N ILE A 41 4.41 7.03 -26.72
CA ILE A 41 3.92 5.87 -27.46
C ILE A 41 4.29 5.97 -28.95
N GLU A 42 4.23 7.16 -29.53
CA GLU A 42 4.66 7.40 -30.92
C GLU A 42 6.15 7.14 -31.11
N ASN A 43 7.01 7.62 -30.21
CA ASN A 43 8.44 7.37 -30.27
C ASN A 43 8.79 5.88 -30.10
N ASP A 44 8.16 5.17 -29.16
CA ASP A 44 8.34 3.72 -29.00
C ASP A 44 7.88 2.96 -30.26
N LEU A 45 6.78 3.38 -30.88
CA LEU A 45 6.34 2.81 -32.15
C LEU A 45 7.38 3.06 -33.26
N HIS A 46 7.92 4.27 -33.35
CA HIS A 46 8.97 4.59 -34.32
C HIS A 46 10.24 3.77 -34.11
N GLU A 47 10.70 3.59 -32.87
CA GLU A 47 11.84 2.74 -32.55
C GLU A 47 11.61 1.29 -32.99
N ARG A 48 10.41 0.74 -32.73
CA ARG A 48 10.05 -0.63 -33.14
C ARG A 48 9.95 -0.78 -34.66
N GLU A 49 9.34 0.20 -35.32
CA GLU A 49 9.20 0.22 -36.78
C GLU A 49 10.58 0.38 -37.46
N GLN A 50 11.49 1.16 -36.87
CA GLN A 50 12.87 1.29 -37.35
C GLN A 50 13.63 -0.04 -37.21
N ALA A 51 13.57 -0.68 -36.04
CA ALA A 51 14.19 -1.98 -35.82
C ALA A 51 13.67 -3.04 -36.81
N PHE A 52 12.36 -3.04 -37.11
CA PHE A 52 11.79 -3.91 -38.14
C PHE A 52 12.28 -3.55 -39.55
N SER A 53 12.42 -2.25 -39.87
CA SER A 53 12.98 -1.82 -41.15
C SER A 53 14.45 -2.21 -41.31
N GLU A 54 15.24 -2.21 -40.23
CA GLU A 54 16.62 -2.69 -40.22
C GLU A 54 16.68 -4.20 -40.45
N LEU A 55 15.80 -4.98 -39.81
CA LEU A 55 15.63 -6.41 -40.09
C LEU A 55 15.28 -6.67 -41.57
N LEU A 56 14.39 -5.86 -42.15
CA LEU A 56 14.01 -6.00 -43.57
C LEU A 56 15.15 -5.71 -44.55
N GLN A 57 16.19 -4.98 -44.13
CA GLN A 57 17.37 -4.72 -44.95
C GLN A 57 18.38 -5.87 -44.92
N ASP A 58 18.37 -6.70 -43.86
CA ASP A 58 19.22 -7.90 -43.78
C ASP A 58 18.58 -9.07 -44.54
N THR A 59 18.78 -9.07 -45.86
CA THR A 59 18.26 -10.13 -46.74
C THR A 59 18.83 -11.51 -46.41
N ASN A 60 20.04 -11.59 -45.83
CA ASN A 60 20.65 -12.87 -45.47
C ASN A 60 19.95 -13.48 -44.25
N LEU A 61 19.66 -12.66 -43.23
CA LEU A 61 18.92 -13.11 -42.06
C LEU A 61 17.50 -13.55 -42.43
N ILE A 62 16.81 -12.79 -43.28
CA ILE A 62 15.49 -13.17 -43.80
C ILE A 62 15.54 -14.49 -44.55
N HIS A 63 16.53 -14.66 -45.44
CA HIS A 63 16.69 -15.92 -46.17
C HIS A 63 16.86 -17.11 -45.20
N ARG A 64 17.69 -16.96 -44.15
CA ARG A 64 17.87 -17.99 -43.12
C ARG A 64 16.62 -18.28 -42.30
N ILE A 65 15.77 -17.28 -42.05
CA ILE A 65 14.45 -17.48 -41.41
C ILE A 65 13.60 -18.43 -42.25
N PHE A 66 13.58 -18.25 -43.58
CA PHE A 66 12.79 -19.09 -44.49
C PHE A 66 13.44 -20.43 -44.83
N THR A 67 14.76 -20.57 -44.73
CA THR A 67 15.47 -21.85 -44.91
C THR A 67 15.65 -22.67 -43.63
N GLU A 68 15.20 -22.17 -42.48
CA GLU A 68 15.37 -22.80 -41.15
C GLU A 68 16.86 -22.97 -40.74
N GLU A 69 17.75 -22.09 -41.23
CA GLU A 69 19.20 -22.14 -41.02
C GLU A 69 19.70 -21.09 -40.02
N LEU A 70 18.84 -20.64 -39.11
CA LEU A 70 19.21 -19.69 -38.05
C LEU A 70 20.20 -20.32 -37.05
N THR A 71 21.25 -19.59 -36.70
CA THR A 71 22.15 -19.99 -35.61
C THR A 71 21.52 -19.70 -34.23
N ILE A 72 22.05 -20.31 -33.17
CA ILE A 72 21.56 -20.09 -31.79
C ILE A 72 21.63 -18.60 -31.41
N ASP A 73 22.76 -17.95 -31.70
CA ASP A 73 22.93 -16.50 -31.41
C ASP A 73 21.88 -15.66 -32.15
N GLN A 74 21.57 -15.99 -33.41
CA GLN A 74 20.54 -15.29 -34.18
C GLN A 74 19.12 -15.53 -33.63
N LEU A 75 18.85 -16.70 -33.04
CA LEU A 75 17.58 -16.98 -32.39
C LEU A 75 17.41 -16.17 -31.10
N GLU A 76 18.47 -16.04 -30.30
CA GLU A 76 18.48 -15.19 -29.10
C GLU A 76 18.26 -13.71 -29.47
N ASP A 77 19.01 -13.20 -30.46
CA ASP A 77 18.86 -11.83 -30.97
C ASP A 77 17.45 -11.55 -31.51
N MET A 78 16.80 -12.55 -32.14
CA MET A 78 15.42 -12.43 -32.63
C MET A 78 14.37 -12.44 -31.52
N ASN A 79 14.60 -13.17 -30.42
CA ASN A 79 13.72 -13.18 -29.26
C ASN A 79 13.78 -11.87 -28.48
N GLU A 80 14.89 -11.14 -28.54
CA GLU A 80 15.07 -9.83 -27.89
C GLU A 80 14.50 -8.66 -28.70
N GLN A 81 14.06 -8.89 -29.95
CA GLN A 81 13.49 -7.84 -30.79
C GLN A 81 12.25 -7.20 -30.17
N PRO A 82 12.05 -5.87 -30.33
CA PRO A 82 10.96 -5.14 -29.72
C PRO A 82 9.63 -5.30 -30.51
N PHE A 83 9.50 -6.31 -31.37
CA PHE A 83 8.29 -6.60 -32.15
C PHE A 83 8.09 -8.11 -32.27
N TYR A 84 6.86 -8.55 -32.56
CA TYR A 84 6.57 -9.97 -32.74
C TYR A 84 6.52 -10.29 -34.22
N LEU A 85 7.34 -11.25 -34.64
CA LEU A 85 7.53 -11.63 -36.04
C LEU A 85 7.01 -13.05 -36.26
N TYR A 86 6.30 -13.23 -37.37
CA TYR A 86 5.78 -14.51 -37.83
C TYR A 86 6.08 -14.65 -39.33
N ALA A 87 6.82 -15.70 -39.71
CA ALA A 87 7.14 -15.99 -41.10
C ALA A 87 6.27 -17.13 -41.63
N TYR A 88 5.64 -16.88 -42.77
CA TYR A 88 4.73 -17.82 -43.43
C TYR A 88 5.24 -18.19 -44.82
N ASP A 89 5.21 -19.48 -45.13
CA ASP A 89 5.41 -19.99 -46.49
C ASP A 89 4.22 -20.88 -46.88
N LYS A 90 3.60 -20.60 -48.02
CA LYS A 90 2.41 -21.32 -48.54
C LYS A 90 1.27 -21.43 -47.52
N GLY A 91 1.15 -20.44 -46.62
CA GLY A 91 0.16 -20.40 -45.54
C GLY A 91 0.53 -21.20 -44.28
N GLY A 92 1.66 -21.91 -44.27
CA GLY A 92 2.22 -22.56 -43.08
C GLY A 92 3.13 -21.60 -42.31
N LEU A 93 2.99 -21.57 -40.98
CA LEU A 93 3.90 -20.83 -40.11
C LEU A 93 5.23 -21.59 -39.99
N LEU A 94 6.32 -21.00 -40.48
CA LEU A 94 7.66 -21.57 -40.41
C LEU A 94 8.42 -21.09 -39.17
N TYR A 95 8.32 -19.79 -38.86
CA TYR A 95 9.11 -19.18 -37.78
C TYR A 95 8.29 -18.17 -36.99
N TRP A 96 8.59 -18.09 -35.69
CA TRP A 96 8.09 -17.05 -34.79
C TRP A 96 9.13 -16.72 -33.73
N ASN A 97 9.26 -15.46 -33.36
CA ASN A 97 10.12 -15.04 -32.24
C ASN A 97 9.35 -14.92 -30.90
N ASN A 98 8.04 -15.20 -30.90
CA ASN A 98 7.20 -15.09 -29.73
C ASN A 98 5.98 -16.01 -29.79
N ASN A 99 5.57 -16.57 -28.64
CA ASN A 99 4.41 -17.45 -28.50
C ASN A 99 3.23 -16.83 -27.72
N LYS A 100 3.29 -15.53 -27.37
CA LYS A 100 2.24 -14.83 -26.60
C LYS A 100 0.93 -14.66 -27.36
N ILE A 101 1.02 -14.51 -28.67
CA ILE A 101 -0.09 -14.30 -29.60
C ILE A 101 0.29 -15.00 -30.91
N LEU A 102 -0.71 -15.43 -31.68
CA LEU A 102 -0.53 -15.87 -33.05
C LEU A 102 -1.24 -14.85 -33.95
N ALA A 103 -0.58 -14.40 -35.01
CA ALA A 103 -1.18 -13.48 -35.97
C ALA A 103 -0.95 -13.93 -37.40
N ASP A 104 -2.05 -14.06 -38.12
CA ASP A 104 -2.05 -14.34 -39.54
C ASP A 104 -1.88 -13.04 -40.35
N CYS A 105 -1.39 -13.19 -41.57
CA CYS A 105 -1.39 -12.10 -42.54
C CYS A 105 -2.78 -11.97 -43.19
N ILE A 106 -3.57 -11.00 -42.73
CA ILE A 106 -4.82 -10.62 -43.39
C ILE A 106 -4.68 -9.17 -43.84
N GLU A 107 -4.52 -8.97 -45.14
CA GLU A 107 -4.51 -7.62 -45.72
C GLU A 107 -5.89 -6.97 -45.55
N PRO A 108 -5.96 -5.72 -45.06
CA PRO A 108 -7.23 -5.03 -44.92
C PRO A 108 -7.83 -4.71 -46.29
N ALA A 109 -9.16 -4.81 -46.40
CA ALA A 109 -9.92 -4.57 -47.64
C ALA A 109 -9.72 -3.18 -48.27
N THR A 110 -9.12 -2.23 -47.54
CA THR A 110 -8.86 -0.85 -47.95
C THR A 110 -7.50 -0.64 -48.63
N GLY A 111 -6.69 -1.69 -48.83
CA GLY A 111 -5.34 -1.56 -49.40
C GLY A 111 -4.34 -0.86 -48.48
N ALA A 112 -4.66 -0.74 -47.18
CA ALA A 112 -3.75 -0.22 -46.17
C ALA A 112 -2.67 -1.26 -45.83
N LYS A 113 -1.39 -0.84 -45.79
CA LYS A 113 -0.27 -1.74 -45.44
C LYS A 113 -0.20 -2.14 -43.95
N SER A 114 -1.04 -1.52 -43.12
CA SER A 114 -1.10 -1.75 -41.68
C SER A 114 -2.54 -1.75 -41.20
N ASN A 115 -2.82 -2.53 -40.16
CA ASN A 115 -4.12 -2.55 -39.50
C ASN A 115 -4.01 -2.82 -38.00
N MET A 116 -5.00 -2.37 -37.24
CA MET A 116 -5.05 -2.59 -35.80
C MET A 116 -5.68 -3.95 -35.49
N LEU A 117 -5.03 -4.73 -34.63
CA LEU A 117 -5.51 -6.00 -34.10
C LEU A 117 -5.92 -5.83 -32.64
N PHE A 118 -7.17 -6.15 -32.32
CA PHE A 118 -7.72 -6.11 -30.96
C PHE A 118 -8.07 -7.53 -30.53
N ASN A 119 -7.57 -7.97 -29.38
CA ASN A 119 -7.93 -9.25 -28.77
C ASN A 119 -7.86 -9.19 -27.23
N ASP A 120 -8.04 -10.33 -26.59
CA ASP A 120 -7.96 -10.53 -25.13
C ASP A 120 -6.56 -10.29 -24.56
N ARG A 121 -5.52 -10.40 -25.39
CA ARG A 121 -4.11 -10.15 -25.04
C ARG A 121 -3.68 -8.70 -25.23
N GLY A 122 -4.51 -7.87 -25.87
CA GLY A 122 -4.35 -6.42 -25.94
C GLY A 122 -4.57 -5.84 -27.34
N VAL A 123 -3.78 -4.81 -27.66
CA VAL A 123 -3.90 -4.03 -28.89
C VAL A 123 -2.54 -3.96 -29.60
N PHE A 124 -2.52 -4.34 -30.86
CA PHE A 124 -1.31 -4.45 -31.67
C PHE A 124 -1.49 -3.75 -33.01
N LEU A 125 -0.44 -3.07 -33.50
CA LEU A 125 -0.38 -2.65 -34.90
C LEU A 125 0.22 -3.79 -35.71
N ARG A 126 -0.56 -4.33 -36.65
CA ARG A 126 -0.12 -5.40 -37.55
C ARG A 126 0.34 -4.81 -38.88
N LYS A 127 1.46 -5.30 -39.41
CA LYS A 127 1.89 -5.08 -40.79
C LYS A 127 2.18 -6.41 -41.47
N CYS A 128 1.75 -6.52 -42.72
CA CYS A 128 2.12 -7.62 -43.60
C CYS A 128 3.13 -7.09 -44.61
N VAL A 129 4.24 -7.82 -44.79
CA VAL A 129 5.27 -7.47 -45.76
C VAL A 129 5.70 -8.72 -46.50
N VAL A 130 5.77 -8.62 -47.82
CA VAL A 130 6.48 -9.60 -48.65
C VAL A 130 7.95 -9.17 -48.70
N PRO A 131 8.89 -9.97 -48.16
CA PRO A 131 10.29 -9.56 -48.10
C PRO A 131 10.91 -9.38 -49.49
N PRO A 132 11.89 -8.47 -49.64
CA PRO A 132 12.62 -8.32 -50.90
C PRO A 132 13.38 -9.61 -51.25
N GLY A 133 13.10 -10.19 -52.43
CA GLY A 133 13.75 -11.42 -52.89
C GLY A 133 13.08 -12.73 -52.44
N ALA A 134 11.95 -12.63 -51.73
CA ALA A 134 11.15 -13.79 -51.31
C ALA A 134 10.29 -14.35 -52.45
N GLU A 135 9.98 -15.65 -52.40
CA GLU A 135 9.06 -16.28 -53.35
C GLU A 135 7.63 -15.70 -53.20
N ALA A 136 6.82 -15.76 -54.26
CA ALA A 136 5.48 -15.15 -54.29
C ALA A 136 4.49 -15.69 -53.22
N GLN A 137 4.85 -16.74 -52.49
CA GLN A 137 4.04 -17.36 -51.42
C GLN A 137 4.65 -17.18 -50.02
N GLN A 138 5.75 -16.45 -49.89
CA GLN A 138 6.40 -16.12 -48.61
C GLN A 138 5.94 -14.76 -48.10
N SER A 139 5.59 -14.67 -46.82
CA SER A 139 5.16 -13.42 -46.19
C SER A 139 5.62 -13.33 -44.74
N LEU A 140 5.88 -12.10 -44.30
CA LEU A 140 6.16 -11.77 -42.91
C LEU A 140 4.99 -10.99 -42.33
N THR A 141 4.51 -11.44 -41.17
CA THR A 141 3.57 -10.68 -40.34
C THR A 141 4.33 -10.16 -39.13
N VAL A 142 4.29 -8.86 -38.92
CA VAL A 142 4.84 -8.21 -37.72
C VAL A 142 3.72 -7.60 -36.89
N LEU A 143 3.81 -7.77 -35.57
CA LEU A 143 2.98 -7.08 -34.60
C LEU A 143 3.83 -6.15 -33.74
N PHE A 144 3.41 -4.89 -33.67
CA PHE A 144 3.93 -3.91 -32.72
C PHE A 144 2.96 -3.82 -31.53
N PRO A 145 3.36 -4.27 -30.33
CA PRO A 145 2.48 -4.25 -29.16
C PRO A 145 2.30 -2.81 -28.66
N ILE A 146 1.07 -2.30 -28.70
CA ILE A 146 0.73 -0.96 -28.20
C ILE A 146 0.22 -1.06 -26.76
N LEU A 147 -0.67 -2.02 -26.50
CA LEU A 147 -1.21 -2.32 -25.18
C LEU A 147 -1.15 -3.83 -24.96
N ILE A 148 -0.59 -4.29 -23.85
CA ILE A 148 -0.62 -5.69 -23.44
C ILE A 148 -1.59 -5.82 -22.27
N THR A 149 -2.55 -6.76 -22.34
CA THR A 149 -3.51 -7.03 -21.27
C THR A 149 -3.37 -8.45 -20.75
N TYR A 150 -3.51 -8.60 -19.43
CA TYR A 150 -3.58 -9.88 -18.75
C TYR A 150 -4.93 -10.03 -18.04
N PRO A 151 -5.65 -11.15 -18.23
CA PRO A 151 -6.89 -11.42 -17.51
C PRO A 151 -6.70 -11.51 -15.98
N ILE A 152 -5.49 -11.91 -15.55
CA ILE A 152 -5.10 -12.04 -14.16
C ILE A 152 -3.78 -11.29 -13.99
N GLU A 153 -3.79 -10.29 -13.11
CA GLU A 153 -2.59 -9.52 -12.77
C GLU A 153 -1.97 -10.01 -11.46
N ASN A 154 -0.65 -10.01 -11.42
CA ASN A 154 0.12 -10.28 -10.21
C ASN A 154 1.42 -9.45 -10.24
N ASN A 155 2.34 -9.74 -9.32
CA ASN A 155 3.61 -9.00 -9.24
C ASN A 155 4.50 -9.15 -10.50
N TYR A 156 4.28 -10.18 -11.32
CA TYR A 156 5.04 -10.50 -12.53
C TYR A 156 4.29 -10.17 -13.82
N LEU A 157 2.97 -10.39 -13.85
CA LEU A 157 2.10 -10.16 -14.99
C LEU A 157 1.28 -8.88 -14.75
N LYS A 158 1.59 -7.83 -15.51
CA LYS A 158 0.91 -6.53 -15.40
C LYS A 158 0.56 -6.01 -16.78
N SER A 159 -0.71 -5.64 -16.97
CA SER A 159 -1.15 -4.98 -18.19
C SER A 159 -0.50 -3.60 -18.26
N ARG A 160 -0.04 -3.21 -19.45
CA ARG A 160 0.65 -1.93 -19.65
C ARG A 160 0.77 -1.56 -21.11
N PHE A 161 1.02 -0.28 -21.36
CA PHE A 161 1.58 0.21 -22.62
C PHE A 161 3.10 -0.02 -22.61
N PRO A 162 3.67 -0.88 -23.47
CA PRO A 162 5.10 -1.21 -23.42
C PRO A 162 6.01 0.00 -23.57
N GLY A 163 5.69 0.93 -24.48
CA GLY A 163 6.46 2.16 -24.70
C GLY A 163 6.30 3.24 -23.62
N ALA A 164 5.25 3.14 -22.80
CA ALA A 164 5.00 4.12 -21.74
C ALA A 164 4.21 3.46 -20.59
N PRO A 165 4.87 2.73 -19.67
CA PRO A 165 4.19 1.98 -18.62
C PRO A 165 3.35 2.83 -17.65
N TYR A 166 3.58 4.14 -17.64
CA TYR A 166 2.86 5.13 -16.83
C TYR A 166 1.56 5.62 -17.50
N VAL A 167 1.25 5.20 -18.73
CA VAL A 167 -0.03 5.54 -19.38
C VAL A 167 -1.17 4.73 -18.74
N PRO A 168 -2.30 5.37 -18.35
CA PRO A 168 -3.42 4.67 -17.74
C PRO A 168 -4.02 3.61 -18.65
N LEU A 169 -4.35 2.44 -18.09
CA LEU A 169 -5.02 1.36 -18.82
C LEU A 169 -6.43 1.73 -19.30
N SER A 170 -7.07 2.74 -18.71
CA SER A 170 -8.35 3.27 -19.19
C SER A 170 -8.22 4.08 -20.50
N THR A 171 -6.99 4.34 -20.97
CA THR A 171 -6.73 4.96 -22.27
C THR A 171 -7.23 4.06 -23.39
N ARG A 172 -8.16 4.57 -24.20
CA ARG A 172 -8.74 3.81 -25.31
C ARG A 172 -7.95 4.04 -26.58
N VAL A 173 -7.54 2.96 -27.23
CA VAL A 173 -6.96 2.98 -28.58
C VAL A 173 -8.10 2.93 -29.61
N LEU A 174 -8.18 3.92 -30.48
CA LEU A 174 -9.23 4.07 -31.48
C LEU A 174 -8.64 4.05 -32.89
N VAL A 175 -9.35 3.42 -33.84
CA VAL A 175 -8.97 3.44 -35.27
C VAL A 175 -9.52 4.68 -35.97
N ASN A 176 -10.69 5.16 -35.54
CA ASN A 176 -11.37 6.30 -36.16
C ASN A 176 -11.05 7.62 -35.44
N PRO A 177 -11.00 8.74 -36.19
CA PRO A 177 -10.71 10.06 -35.62
C PRO A 177 -11.74 10.47 -34.57
N ASN A 178 -11.25 11.06 -33.49
CA ASN A 178 -12.06 11.64 -32.43
C ASN A 178 -11.46 13.00 -32.03
N LYS A 179 -12.28 14.04 -31.87
CA LYS A 179 -11.86 15.42 -31.60
C LYS A 179 -11.06 15.58 -30.29
N SER A 180 -11.26 14.66 -29.34
CA SER A 180 -10.58 14.68 -28.03
C SER A 180 -9.46 13.65 -27.93
N ALA A 181 -9.13 12.95 -29.02
CA ALA A 181 -8.08 11.95 -29.04
C ALA A 181 -6.79 12.50 -29.67
N TYR A 182 -5.66 12.02 -29.19
CA TYR A 182 -4.33 12.36 -29.70
C TYR A 182 -3.97 11.42 -30.86
N THR A 183 -3.48 11.97 -31.96
CA THR A 183 -3.03 11.20 -33.12
C THR A 183 -1.66 10.58 -32.85
N VAL A 184 -1.50 9.32 -33.23
CA VAL A 184 -0.19 8.65 -33.27
C VAL A 184 0.15 8.34 -34.72
N HIS A 185 1.35 8.77 -35.13
CA HIS A 185 1.84 8.59 -36.49
C HIS A 185 2.77 7.37 -36.62
N THR A 186 2.82 6.76 -37.81
CA THR A 186 3.91 5.85 -38.22
C THR A 186 5.15 6.65 -38.61
N LEU A 187 6.30 5.99 -38.77
CA LEU A 187 7.51 6.53 -39.40
C LEU A 187 7.24 7.24 -40.75
N ASP A 188 6.29 6.75 -41.54
CA ASP A 188 5.87 7.34 -42.82
C ASP A 188 4.99 8.61 -42.68
N LYS A 189 4.84 9.16 -41.46
CA LYS A 189 3.96 10.28 -41.10
C LYS A 189 2.47 10.07 -41.41
N LYS A 190 2.06 8.83 -41.69
CA LYS A 190 0.64 8.46 -41.82
C LYS A 190 0.03 8.28 -40.44
N THR A 191 -1.25 8.60 -40.30
CA THR A 191 -1.96 8.40 -39.02
C THR A 191 -2.27 6.91 -38.85
N SER A 192 -1.80 6.31 -37.76
CA SER A 192 -2.01 4.88 -37.47
C SER A 192 -3.28 4.65 -36.66
N PHE A 193 -3.38 5.36 -35.53
CA PHE A 193 -4.46 5.23 -34.57
C PHE A 193 -4.53 6.48 -33.68
N TYR A 194 -5.55 6.53 -32.82
CA TYR A 194 -5.80 7.63 -31.90
C TYR A 194 -5.85 7.13 -30.45
N LEU A 195 -5.35 7.95 -29.53
CA LEU A 195 -5.36 7.68 -28.09
C LEU A 195 -6.35 8.61 -27.39
N LEU A 196 -7.37 8.05 -26.75
CA LEU A 196 -8.33 8.80 -25.96
C LEU A 196 -8.08 8.54 -24.47
N PHE A 197 -7.57 9.55 -23.78
CA PHE A 197 -7.31 9.51 -22.34
C PHE A 197 -8.58 9.84 -21.55
N SER A 198 -8.83 9.09 -20.48
CA SER A 198 -9.87 9.40 -19.50
C SER A 198 -9.37 10.52 -18.58
N PRO A 199 -10.02 11.70 -18.53
CA PRO A 199 -9.57 12.79 -17.67
C PRO A 199 -9.58 12.45 -16.17
N ALA A 200 -10.43 11.50 -15.76
CA ALA A 200 -10.58 11.09 -14.37
C ALA A 200 -9.45 10.15 -13.89
N ASP A 201 -8.75 9.49 -14.82
CA ASP A 201 -7.75 8.46 -14.50
C ASP A 201 -6.33 8.89 -14.88
N LEU A 202 -6.11 10.19 -15.08
CA LEU A 202 -4.78 10.69 -15.37
C LEU A 202 -3.87 10.42 -14.15
N PRO A 203 -2.72 9.78 -14.36
CA PRO A 203 -1.89 9.35 -13.25
C PRO A 203 -1.10 10.53 -12.74
N ASP A 204 -1.02 10.65 -11.42
CA ASP A 204 -0.05 11.53 -10.79
C ASP A 204 1.34 10.93 -10.90
N TRP A 205 2.34 11.79 -11.09
CA TRP A 205 3.72 11.35 -11.00
C TRP A 205 4.07 10.98 -9.56
N ILE A 206 4.51 9.74 -9.37
CA ILE A 206 5.01 9.22 -8.10
C ILE A 206 6.51 9.55 -7.98
N PRO A 207 6.97 10.17 -6.87
CA PRO A 207 8.38 10.52 -6.68
C PRO A 207 9.33 9.33 -6.79
N ASP A 208 10.30 9.43 -7.71
CA ASP A 208 11.37 8.44 -7.90
C ASP A 208 12.46 8.56 -6.82
N PRO A 209 13.32 7.54 -6.60
CA PRO A 209 14.37 7.59 -5.59
C PRO A 209 15.30 8.81 -5.71
N LEU A 210 15.56 9.28 -6.94
CA LEU A 210 16.35 10.48 -7.19
C LEU A 210 15.66 11.74 -6.61
N MET A 211 14.35 11.90 -6.82
CA MET A 211 13.58 12.98 -6.21
C MET A 211 13.63 12.91 -4.68
N ILE A 212 13.50 11.71 -4.11
CA ILE A 212 13.59 11.53 -2.65
C ILE A 212 14.96 11.99 -2.13
N VAL A 213 16.05 11.67 -2.84
CA VAL A 213 17.40 12.14 -2.47
C VAL A 213 17.50 13.67 -2.52
N PHE A 214 16.97 14.31 -3.56
CA PHE A 214 16.97 15.78 -3.65
C PHE A 214 16.14 16.42 -2.54
N LEU A 215 14.96 15.88 -2.22
CA LEU A 215 14.12 16.37 -1.14
C LEU A 215 14.76 16.17 0.23
N LEU A 216 15.39 15.02 0.48
CA LEU A 216 16.13 14.77 1.73
C LEU A 216 17.32 15.71 1.87
N ALA A 217 18.08 15.96 0.79
CA ALA A 217 19.19 16.91 0.79
C ALA A 217 18.71 18.36 1.01
N ALA A 218 17.61 18.76 0.36
CA ALA A 218 16.97 20.05 0.56
C ALA A 218 16.49 20.23 2.00
N LEU A 219 15.81 19.22 2.56
CA LEU A 219 15.33 19.23 3.94
C LEU A 219 16.49 19.30 4.94
N LEU A 220 17.53 18.48 4.77
CA LEU A 220 18.69 18.46 5.65
C LEU A 220 19.43 19.80 5.65
N THR A 221 19.67 20.38 4.47
CA THR A 221 20.34 21.68 4.35
C THR A 221 19.48 22.82 4.92
N THR A 222 18.16 22.75 4.74
CA THR A 222 17.19 23.68 5.36
C THR A 222 17.26 23.60 6.89
N ILE A 223 17.19 22.39 7.47
CA ILE A 223 17.27 22.17 8.92
C ILE A 223 18.61 22.65 9.47
N MET A 224 19.73 22.36 8.79
CA MET A 224 21.05 22.81 9.22
C MET A 224 21.16 24.34 9.22
N TRP A 225 20.64 25.00 8.19
CA TRP A 225 20.63 26.46 8.13
C TRP A 225 19.75 27.06 9.25
N LEU A 226 18.53 26.55 9.43
CA LEU A 226 17.62 26.96 10.51
C LEU A 226 18.22 26.73 11.90
N GLN A 227 18.88 25.60 12.12
CA GLN A 227 19.55 25.29 13.38
C GLN A 227 20.67 26.31 13.68
N ILE A 228 21.48 26.66 12.69
CA ILE A 228 22.55 27.64 12.90
C ILE A 228 21.96 29.04 13.15
N PHE A 229 20.88 29.40 12.46
CA PHE A 229 20.16 30.66 12.67
C PHE A 229 19.56 30.76 14.08
N THR A 230 18.88 29.72 14.56
CA THR A 230 18.29 29.69 15.91
C THR A 230 19.37 29.73 17.00
N ILE A 231 20.51 29.06 16.81
CA ILE A 231 21.68 29.17 17.70
C ILE A 231 22.20 30.61 17.74
N TYR A 232 22.26 31.29 16.60
CA TYR A 232 22.66 32.70 16.55
C TYR A 232 21.70 33.61 17.33
N LEU A 233 20.38 33.43 17.18
CA LEU A 233 19.39 34.17 17.97
C LEU A 233 19.53 33.89 19.47
N THR A 234 19.77 32.64 19.83
CA THR A 234 19.99 32.20 21.22
C THR A 234 21.18 32.92 21.84
N ARG A 235 22.31 32.98 21.11
CA ARG A 235 23.56 33.60 21.60
C ARG A 235 23.51 35.13 21.62
N LYS A 236 22.86 35.75 20.63
CA LYS A 236 22.89 37.22 20.46
C LYS A 236 21.78 37.95 21.21
N ARG A 237 20.59 37.35 21.34
CA ARG A 237 19.45 37.98 22.04
C ARG A 237 19.11 37.29 23.35
N SER A 238 18.58 36.07 23.27
CA SER A 238 18.15 35.30 24.44
C SER A 238 17.80 33.88 24.04
N HIS A 239 18.02 32.92 24.94
CA HIS A 239 17.60 31.53 24.75
C HIS A 239 16.09 31.37 24.57
N HIS A 240 15.27 32.25 25.16
CA HIS A 240 13.81 32.23 24.99
C HIS A 240 13.40 32.54 23.56
N ILE A 241 14.05 33.54 22.94
CA ILE A 241 13.79 33.92 21.56
C ILE A 241 14.27 32.81 20.61
N GLY A 242 15.43 32.21 20.90
CA GLY A 242 15.90 31.04 20.15
C GLY A 242 14.93 29.87 20.19
N PHE A 243 14.43 29.53 21.39
CA PHE A 243 13.43 28.47 21.57
C PHE A 243 12.12 28.78 20.84
N LEU A 244 11.57 29.99 21.03
CA LEU A 244 10.34 30.41 20.35
C LEU A 244 10.49 30.39 18.83
N ALA A 245 11.65 30.80 18.30
CA ALA A 245 11.92 30.73 16.87
C ALA A 245 11.93 29.26 16.39
N THR A 246 12.65 28.37 17.07
CA THR A 246 12.66 26.92 16.72
C THR A 246 11.27 26.31 16.78
N ALA A 247 10.52 26.56 17.86
CA ALA A 247 9.17 26.04 18.04
C ALA A 247 8.21 26.58 16.98
N ALA A 248 8.24 27.89 16.71
CA ALA A 248 7.41 28.52 15.69
C ALA A 248 7.71 27.99 14.28
N THR A 249 8.99 27.76 13.95
CA THR A 249 9.37 27.18 12.66
C THR A 249 8.85 25.75 12.51
N ILE A 250 9.01 24.90 13.52
CA ILE A 250 8.55 23.50 13.49
C ILE A 250 7.02 23.43 13.42
N ILE A 251 6.33 24.15 14.31
CA ILE A 251 4.86 24.17 14.35
C ILE A 251 4.31 24.77 13.05
N GLY A 252 4.90 25.85 12.55
CA GLY A 252 4.52 26.48 11.29
C GLY A 252 4.68 25.54 10.10
N LEU A 253 5.83 24.87 9.97
CA LEU A 253 6.07 23.89 8.90
C LEU A 253 5.04 22.76 8.95
N ARG A 254 4.78 22.20 10.14
CA ARG A 254 3.82 21.11 10.29
C ARG A 254 2.38 21.56 10.03
N ALA A 255 1.98 22.73 10.53
CA ALA A 255 0.67 23.30 10.24
C ALA A 255 0.46 23.50 8.72
N LEU A 256 1.47 23.99 8.00
CA LEU A 256 1.42 24.11 6.55
C LEU A 256 1.23 22.75 5.87
N THR A 257 1.95 21.71 6.30
CA THR A 257 1.78 20.37 5.71
C THR A 257 0.41 19.74 6.00
N TYR A 258 -0.22 20.03 7.13
CA TYR A 258 -1.56 19.54 7.42
C TYR A 258 -2.66 20.28 6.65
N VAL A 259 -2.48 21.58 6.39
CA VAL A 259 -3.48 22.41 5.68
C VAL A 259 -3.38 22.25 4.15
N PHE A 260 -2.16 22.24 3.62
CA PHE A 260 -1.92 22.21 2.17
C PHE A 260 -1.56 20.82 1.64
N GLY A 261 -1.41 19.82 2.51
CA GLY A 261 -0.85 18.52 2.16
C GLY A 261 0.67 18.56 1.96
N PHE A 262 1.26 17.41 1.64
CA PHE A 262 2.68 17.36 1.32
C PHE A 262 2.94 17.85 -0.12
N PRO A 263 3.96 18.68 -0.34
CA PRO A 263 4.31 19.11 -1.69
C PRO A 263 4.92 17.94 -2.50
N PHE A 264 4.98 18.10 -3.82
CA PHE A 264 5.64 17.16 -4.75
C PHE A 264 5.01 15.75 -4.80
N HIS A 265 3.71 15.62 -4.54
CA HIS A 265 2.99 14.34 -4.51
C HIS A 265 3.62 13.30 -3.57
N LEU A 266 4.22 13.75 -2.46
CA LEU A 266 4.78 12.84 -1.46
C LEU A 266 3.69 12.02 -0.74
N ASP A 267 2.46 12.50 -0.74
CA ASP A 267 1.26 11.81 -0.26
C ASP A 267 0.95 10.53 -1.06
N GLN A 268 1.36 10.46 -2.33
CA GLN A 268 1.25 9.25 -3.15
C GLN A 268 2.20 8.12 -2.70
N LEU A 269 3.19 8.42 -1.84
CA LEU A 269 4.06 7.38 -1.29
C LEU A 269 3.30 6.58 -0.24
N THR A 270 3.43 5.25 -0.31
CA THR A 270 2.91 4.29 0.68
C THR A 270 3.23 4.64 2.15
N LEU A 271 4.34 5.35 2.41
CA LEU A 271 4.75 5.74 3.77
C LEU A 271 3.79 6.78 4.38
N PHE A 272 3.19 7.61 3.52
CA PHE A 272 2.21 8.62 3.89
C PHE A 272 0.76 8.16 3.66
N SER A 273 0.57 6.90 3.27
CA SER A 273 -0.76 6.32 3.08
C SER A 273 -1.38 5.90 4.42
N PRO A 274 -2.65 6.25 4.69
CA PRO A 274 -3.37 5.80 5.88
C PRO A 274 -3.63 4.29 5.89
N GLN A 275 -3.53 3.62 4.73
CA GLN A 275 -3.69 2.16 4.63
C GLN A 275 -2.57 1.40 5.33
N LEU A 276 -1.38 2.00 5.44
CA LEU A 276 -0.23 1.38 6.12
C LEU A 276 -0.35 1.53 7.63
N TYR A 277 -0.69 2.73 8.10
CA TYR A 277 -0.90 3.07 9.51
C TYR A 277 -1.75 4.35 9.59
N ALA A 278 -2.80 4.34 10.40
CA ALA A 278 -3.54 5.54 10.76
C ALA A 278 -4.12 5.36 12.17
N SER A 279 -3.83 6.32 13.07
CA SER A 279 -4.35 6.27 14.44
C SER A 279 -5.38 7.36 14.70
N ASN A 280 -5.09 8.60 14.31
CA ASN A 280 -5.99 9.75 14.51
C ASN A 280 -5.63 10.88 13.53
N ALA A 281 -6.40 11.98 13.56
CA ALA A 281 -6.17 13.13 12.69
C ALA A 281 -4.77 13.78 12.83
N PHE A 282 -4.10 13.62 13.96
CA PHE A 282 -2.72 14.12 14.18
C PHE A 282 -1.64 13.10 13.77
N LEU A 283 -2.01 11.84 13.59
CA LEU A 283 -1.17 10.72 13.16
C LEU A 283 -1.85 9.98 12.00
N PRO A 284 -2.02 10.65 10.84
CA PRO A 284 -2.74 10.09 9.71
C PRO A 284 -1.92 9.05 8.93
N SER A 285 -0.60 9.02 9.12
CA SER A 285 0.31 8.11 8.41
C SER A 285 1.57 7.77 9.21
N LEU A 286 2.31 6.74 8.79
CA LEU A 286 3.59 6.37 9.40
C LEU A 286 4.65 7.46 9.17
N GLY A 287 4.65 8.06 7.98
CA GLY A 287 5.54 9.17 7.64
C GLY A 287 5.31 10.38 8.54
N ASP A 288 4.04 10.73 8.81
CA ASP A 288 3.69 11.80 9.74
C ASP A 288 4.13 11.51 11.17
N LEU A 289 3.99 10.26 11.64
CA LEU A 289 4.49 9.85 12.95
C LEU A 289 6.00 10.05 13.07
N ILE A 290 6.79 9.60 12.08
CA ILE A 290 8.25 9.75 12.06
C ILE A 290 8.63 11.24 12.03
N LEU A 291 7.99 12.03 11.17
CA LEU A 291 8.25 13.47 11.08
C LEU A 291 7.90 14.20 12.38
N ASN A 292 6.77 13.88 13.00
CA ASN A 292 6.37 14.43 14.29
C ASN A 292 7.38 14.05 15.39
N ALA A 293 7.84 12.79 15.43
CA ALA A 293 8.84 12.32 16.38
C ALA A 293 10.20 13.01 16.20
N LEU A 294 10.65 13.20 14.95
CA LEU A 294 11.88 13.94 14.63
C LEU A 294 11.77 15.44 14.96
N CYS A 295 10.63 16.06 14.68
CA CYS A 295 10.35 17.45 15.05
C CYS A 295 10.38 17.62 16.58
N PHE A 296 9.77 16.68 17.31
CA PHE A 296 9.78 16.70 18.76
C PHE A 296 11.18 16.45 19.33
N LEU A 297 11.94 15.51 18.75
CA LEU A 297 13.37 15.31 19.06
C LEU A 297 14.15 16.61 18.91
N TRP A 298 13.95 17.34 17.81
CA TRP A 298 14.66 18.58 17.54
C TRP A 298 14.38 19.62 18.64
N ILE A 299 13.13 19.79 19.07
CA ILE A 299 12.76 20.68 20.17
C ILE A 299 13.45 20.25 21.48
N VAL A 300 13.37 18.97 21.84
CA VAL A 300 13.92 18.46 23.11
C VAL A 300 15.45 18.60 23.15
N VAL A 301 16.14 18.25 22.07
CA VAL A 301 17.59 18.42 21.95
C VAL A 301 17.98 19.90 22.02
N PHE A 302 17.20 20.79 21.40
CA PHE A 302 17.43 22.23 21.49
C PHE A 302 17.32 22.74 22.93
N ILE A 303 16.29 22.30 23.69
CA ILE A 303 16.12 22.66 25.10
C ILE A 303 17.35 22.20 25.91
N ILE A 304 17.73 20.93 25.80
CA ILE A 304 18.83 20.34 26.57
C ILE A 304 20.16 21.08 26.30
N ARG A 305 20.42 21.46 25.04
CA ARG A 305 21.72 22.02 24.64
C ARG A 305 21.82 23.53 24.78
N HIS A 306 20.73 24.26 24.59
CA HIS A 306 20.76 25.71 24.42
C HIS A 306 19.90 26.49 25.43
N THR A 307 19.11 25.81 26.25
CA THR A 307 18.27 26.46 27.26
C THR A 307 18.72 26.07 28.67
N PRO A 308 18.82 27.02 29.62
CA PRO A 308 19.00 26.69 31.02
C PRO A 308 17.71 26.03 31.54
N TYR A 309 17.65 24.70 31.48
CA TYR A 309 16.43 23.95 31.84
C TYR A 309 16.24 23.78 33.34
N HIS A 310 17.22 24.11 34.20
CA HIS A 310 17.11 23.98 35.66
C HIS A 310 16.31 25.13 36.31
N LEU A 311 15.00 25.18 36.06
CA LEU A 311 14.13 26.30 36.44
C LEU A 311 14.10 26.58 37.96
N PHE A 312 14.20 25.52 38.78
CA PHE A 312 14.15 25.59 40.24
C PHE A 312 15.52 25.72 40.91
N ARG A 313 16.62 25.72 40.16
CA ARG A 313 17.97 25.85 40.72
C ARG A 313 18.16 27.23 41.33
N GLY A 314 18.47 27.28 42.63
CA GLY A 314 18.73 28.53 43.37
C GLY A 314 17.47 29.28 43.82
N ARG A 315 16.25 28.77 43.56
CA ARG A 315 15.00 29.35 44.09
C ARG A 315 14.64 28.70 45.43
N LYS A 316 14.40 29.51 46.46
CA LYS A 316 13.85 29.04 47.74
C LYS A 316 12.34 28.84 47.59
N VAL A 317 11.92 27.62 47.27
CA VAL A 317 10.50 27.24 47.24
C VAL A 317 10.08 26.77 48.63
N ASN A 318 8.91 27.20 49.12
CA ASN A 318 8.36 26.72 50.38
C ASN A 318 8.15 25.19 50.32
N LYS A 319 8.36 24.47 51.44
CA LYS A 319 8.27 23.01 51.52
C LYS A 319 6.94 22.46 51.00
N VAL A 320 5.81 23.10 51.35
CA VAL A 320 4.47 22.70 50.88
C VAL A 320 4.34 22.88 49.37
N ALA A 321 4.73 24.05 48.85
CA ALA A 321 4.69 24.32 47.41
C ALA A 321 5.61 23.37 46.62
N SER A 322 6.79 23.05 47.17
CA SER A 322 7.73 22.10 46.58
C SER A 322 7.12 20.69 46.49
N PHE A 323 6.42 20.25 47.53
CA PHE A 323 5.74 18.96 47.54
C PHE A 323 4.56 18.90 46.56
N ILE A 324 3.74 19.95 46.48
CA ILE A 324 2.65 20.05 45.49
C ILE A 324 3.21 20.02 44.06
N LEU A 325 4.26 20.79 43.79
CA LEU A 325 4.92 20.79 42.48
C LEU A 325 5.56 19.44 42.16
N ALA A 326 6.09 18.72 43.17
CA ALA A 326 6.62 17.38 42.98
C ALA A 326 5.53 16.36 42.63
N ILE A 327 4.36 16.43 43.27
CA ILE A 327 3.19 15.60 42.92
C ILE A 327 2.73 15.91 41.49
N LEU A 328 2.54 17.19 41.17
CA LEU A 328 2.11 17.61 39.84
C LEU A 328 3.11 17.19 38.75
N GLY A 329 4.41 17.40 38.99
CA GLY A 329 5.48 16.97 38.09
C GLY A 329 5.51 15.47 37.91
N SER A 330 5.30 14.69 38.98
CA SER A 330 5.21 13.23 38.91
C SER A 330 3.99 12.77 38.12
N ALA A 331 2.83 13.41 38.31
CA ALA A 331 1.61 13.10 37.58
C ALA A 331 1.77 13.38 36.07
N LEU A 332 2.35 14.53 35.72
CA LEU A 332 2.66 14.86 34.32
C LEU A 332 3.66 13.89 33.70
N MET A 333 4.69 13.48 34.46
CA MET A 333 5.68 12.51 33.99
C MET A 333 5.04 11.14 33.73
N VAL A 334 4.19 10.65 34.64
CA VAL A 334 3.44 9.40 34.47
C VAL A 334 2.48 9.49 33.26
N LEU A 335 1.72 10.58 33.14
CA LEU A 335 0.81 10.79 32.01
C LEU A 335 1.57 10.79 30.69
N TYR A 336 2.71 11.47 30.64
CA TYR A 336 3.60 11.47 29.48
C TYR A 336 4.12 10.07 29.14
N THR A 337 4.53 9.30 30.15
CA THR A 337 5.01 7.93 29.97
C THR A 337 3.95 7.03 29.33
N PHE A 338 2.73 7.01 29.86
CA PHE A 338 1.65 6.25 29.25
C PHE A 338 1.24 6.80 27.89
N GLY A 339 1.33 8.12 27.68
CA GLY A 339 1.04 8.75 26.39
C GLY A 339 1.94 8.26 25.26
N PHE A 340 3.27 8.27 25.44
CA PHE A 340 4.18 7.80 24.39
C PHE A 340 4.08 6.29 24.15
N ILE A 341 3.83 5.51 25.21
CA ILE A 341 3.58 4.06 25.08
C ILE A 341 2.28 3.81 24.32
N GLY A 342 1.25 4.65 24.51
CA GLY A 342 0.03 4.62 23.72
C GLY A 342 0.27 4.84 22.22
N ILE A 343 1.24 5.68 21.85
CA ILE A 343 1.65 5.88 20.45
C ILE A 343 2.37 4.64 19.90
N ILE A 344 3.21 3.98 20.70
CA ILE A 344 3.84 2.71 20.30
C ILE A 344 2.76 1.62 20.15
N ARG A 345 1.80 1.56 21.07
CA ARG A 345 0.65 0.65 21.00
C ARG A 345 -0.12 0.85 19.70
N SER A 346 -0.49 2.08 19.36
CA SER A 346 -1.23 2.36 18.13
C SER A 346 -0.41 1.97 16.90
N LEU A 347 0.90 2.24 16.89
CA LEU A 347 1.75 1.83 15.78
C LEU A 347 1.77 0.31 15.59
N VAL A 348 1.77 -0.49 16.66
CA VAL A 348 1.81 -1.95 16.55
C VAL A 348 0.43 -2.54 16.27
N LEU A 349 -0.62 -2.07 16.93
CA LEU A 349 -1.97 -2.65 16.81
C LEU A 349 -2.82 -2.08 15.66
N ASP A 350 -2.63 -0.81 15.30
CA ASP A 350 -3.43 -0.11 14.28
C ASP A 350 -2.70 -0.01 12.92
N SER A 351 -1.62 -0.76 12.71
CA SER A 351 -0.89 -0.79 11.43
C SER A 351 -0.97 -2.15 10.75
N MET A 352 -0.81 -2.16 9.43
CA MET A 352 -0.69 -3.38 8.62
C MET A 352 0.77 -3.87 8.52
N ILE A 353 1.65 -3.39 9.41
CA ILE A 353 3.08 -3.66 9.35
C ILE A 353 3.38 -4.93 10.14
N PRO A 354 3.99 -5.96 9.51
CA PRO A 354 4.44 -7.13 10.25
C PRO A 354 5.63 -6.74 11.14
N PHE A 355 5.44 -6.80 12.45
CA PHE A 355 6.48 -6.62 13.47
C PHE A 355 7.05 -7.94 13.99
N ASP A 356 6.60 -9.08 13.46
CA ASP A 356 7.13 -10.39 13.80
C ASP A 356 8.50 -10.63 13.14
N VAL A 357 9.55 -10.34 13.90
CA VAL A 357 10.95 -10.54 13.49
C VAL A 357 11.37 -12.01 13.58
N SER A 358 10.56 -12.92 14.16
CA SER A 358 10.85 -14.35 14.15
C SER A 358 10.73 -14.95 12.76
N HIS A 359 9.89 -14.37 11.89
CA HIS A 359 9.76 -14.76 10.49
C HIS A 359 10.50 -13.77 9.57
N PHE A 360 11.79 -14.01 9.30
CA PHE A 360 12.62 -13.10 8.48
C PHE A 360 12.02 -12.73 7.10
N TYR A 361 11.20 -13.61 6.52
CA TYR A 361 10.52 -13.36 5.24
C TYR A 361 9.41 -12.30 5.31
N SER A 362 8.86 -12.03 6.50
CA SER A 362 7.81 -11.01 6.69
C SER A 362 8.39 -9.59 6.75
N ILE A 363 9.70 -9.44 6.95
CA ILE A 363 10.35 -8.15 7.17
C ILE A 363 10.27 -7.31 5.90
N THR A 364 9.58 -6.17 5.99
CA THR A 364 9.50 -5.19 4.91
C THR A 364 10.31 -3.94 5.24
N ARG A 365 10.54 -3.10 4.23
CA ARG A 365 11.04 -1.73 4.40
C ARG A 365 10.23 -0.90 5.41
N TYR A 366 8.94 -1.19 5.58
CA TYR A 366 8.08 -0.51 6.55
C TYR A 366 8.26 -1.04 7.97
N THR A 367 8.59 -2.32 8.15
CA THR A 367 8.99 -2.87 9.45
C THR A 367 10.22 -2.12 9.98
N ILE A 368 11.22 -1.89 9.14
CA ILE A 368 12.43 -1.11 9.51
C ILE A 368 12.05 0.34 9.87
N ALA A 369 11.18 0.98 9.08
CA ALA A 369 10.70 2.34 9.36
C ALA A 369 9.90 2.42 10.67
N GLY A 370 9.07 1.41 10.97
CA GLY A 370 8.32 1.30 12.23
C GLY A 370 9.24 1.10 13.43
N LEU A 371 10.22 0.21 13.35
CA LEU A 371 11.23 0.02 14.40
C LEU A 371 12.05 1.30 14.64
N PHE A 372 12.40 2.01 13.57
CA PHE A 372 13.06 3.32 13.66
C PHE A 372 12.17 4.36 14.36
N ALA A 373 10.87 4.39 14.04
CA ALA A 373 9.91 5.27 14.71
C ALA A 373 9.83 4.97 16.22
N ILE A 374 9.72 3.69 16.62
CA ILE A 374 9.71 3.25 18.02
C ILE A 374 11.00 3.71 18.73
N GLY A 375 12.16 3.50 18.11
CA GLY A 375 13.45 3.93 18.64
C GLY A 375 13.52 5.44 18.89
N ILE A 376 13.07 6.26 17.93
CA ILE A 376 13.03 7.72 18.11
C ILE A 376 12.05 8.11 19.21
N ILE A 377 10.82 7.58 19.20
CA ILE A 377 9.79 7.92 20.18
C ILE A 377 10.26 7.59 21.60
N THR A 378 10.81 6.39 21.82
CA THR A 378 11.36 5.98 23.11
C THR A 378 12.56 6.85 23.50
N GLY A 379 13.49 7.10 22.57
CA GLY A 379 14.68 7.91 22.82
C GLY A 379 14.34 9.34 23.22
N VAL A 380 13.45 10.01 22.47
CA VAL A 380 12.96 11.35 22.80
C VAL A 380 12.24 11.36 24.14
N SER A 381 11.44 10.33 24.42
CA SER A 381 10.72 10.22 25.68
C SER A 381 11.65 10.06 26.88
N CYS A 382 12.74 9.32 26.72
CA CYS A 382 13.80 9.23 27.73
C CYS A 382 14.45 10.60 28.00
N PHE A 383 14.69 11.42 26.96
CA PHE A 383 15.18 12.79 27.14
C PHE A 383 14.18 13.71 27.85
N VAL A 384 12.88 13.58 27.57
CA VAL A 384 11.84 14.34 28.28
C VAL A 384 11.78 13.94 29.75
N ILE A 385 11.82 12.63 30.05
CA ILE A 385 11.84 12.14 31.43
C ILE A 385 13.12 12.60 32.15
N TYR A 386 14.26 12.66 31.47
CA TYR A 386 15.48 13.26 32.01
C TYR A 386 15.28 14.73 32.41
N LEU A 387 14.61 15.53 31.58
CA LEU A 387 14.30 16.94 31.89
C LEU A 387 13.39 17.06 33.13
N PHE A 388 12.39 16.17 33.27
CA PHE A 388 11.56 16.10 34.47
C PHE A 388 12.39 15.71 35.71
N ASN A 389 13.24 14.69 35.60
CA ASN A 389 14.11 14.26 36.70
C ASN A 389 15.03 15.39 37.19
N ALA A 390 15.57 16.18 36.26
CA ALA A 390 16.41 17.32 36.57
C ALA A 390 15.67 18.41 37.37
N GLN A 391 14.36 18.61 37.16
CA GLN A 391 13.56 19.51 37.99
C GLN A 391 13.28 18.91 39.37
N MET A 392 12.92 17.62 39.40
CA MET A 392 12.56 16.91 40.63
C MET A 392 13.72 16.86 41.63
N LYS A 393 14.97 16.83 41.17
CA LYS A 393 16.17 16.91 42.01
C LYS A 393 16.22 18.17 42.89
N TYR A 394 15.64 19.28 42.45
CA TYR A 394 15.57 20.52 43.22
C TYR A 394 14.32 20.62 44.09
N LEU A 395 13.22 19.97 43.70
CA LEU A 395 11.95 19.99 44.44
C LEU A 395 11.95 19.00 45.62
N VAL A 396 12.63 17.87 45.48
CA VAL A 396 12.70 16.81 46.50
C VAL A 396 14.16 16.45 46.78
N VAL A 397 14.67 16.90 47.92
CA VAL A 397 16.07 16.71 48.31
C VAL A 397 16.44 15.23 48.50
N ASN A 398 15.53 14.44 49.06
CA ASN A 398 15.75 13.01 49.28
C ASN A 398 15.37 12.20 48.04
N LYS A 399 16.35 11.57 47.39
CA LYS A 399 16.16 10.74 46.18
C LYS A 399 15.14 9.60 46.40
N TRP A 400 15.11 8.99 47.59
CA TRP A 400 14.15 7.93 47.91
C TRP A 400 12.71 8.44 47.98
N MET A 401 12.52 9.64 48.53
CA MET A 401 11.20 10.28 48.57
C MET A 401 10.72 10.63 47.16
N LYS A 402 11.62 11.05 46.26
CA LYS A 402 11.31 11.29 44.85
C LYS A 402 10.76 10.01 44.17
N TYR A 403 11.46 8.89 44.33
CA TYR A 403 11.01 7.61 43.76
C TYR A 403 9.67 7.16 44.34
N LEU A 404 9.50 7.30 45.66
CA LEU A 404 8.26 6.98 46.35
C LEU A 404 7.09 7.82 45.83
N VAL A 405 7.28 9.14 45.68
CA VAL A 405 6.23 10.03 45.16
C VAL A 405 5.82 9.62 43.74
N VAL A 406 6.78 9.34 42.85
CA VAL A 406 6.48 8.90 41.48
C VAL A 406 5.74 7.56 41.48
N ALA A 407 6.18 6.59 42.29
CA ALA A 407 5.52 5.28 42.40
C ALA A 407 4.10 5.41 42.95
N VAL A 408 3.89 6.16 44.03
CA VAL A 408 2.58 6.34 44.66
C VAL A 408 1.64 7.09 43.73
N VAL A 409 2.09 8.17 43.09
CA VAL A 409 1.28 8.91 42.12
C VAL A 409 0.93 8.02 40.92
N GLY A 410 1.89 7.25 40.40
CA GLY A 410 1.65 6.31 39.30
C GLY A 410 0.60 5.25 39.66
N LEU A 411 0.74 4.60 40.81
CA LEU A 411 -0.20 3.59 41.28
C LEU A 411 -1.59 4.18 41.56
N ALA A 412 -1.66 5.39 42.12
CA ALA A 412 -2.92 6.10 42.32
C ALA A 412 -3.60 6.42 40.99
N MET A 413 -2.85 6.89 39.98
CA MET A 413 -3.39 7.15 38.65
C MET A 413 -3.90 5.87 37.98
N LEU A 414 -3.19 4.74 38.09
CA LEU A 414 -3.69 3.46 37.57
C LEU A 414 -5.01 3.06 38.22
N LYS A 415 -5.15 3.22 39.54
CA LYS A 415 -6.43 2.91 40.20
C LYS A 415 -7.57 3.82 39.75
N LEU A 416 -7.29 5.08 39.44
CA LEU A 416 -8.32 6.05 39.04
C LEU A 416 -8.71 5.93 37.56
N PHE A 417 -7.78 5.56 36.67
CA PHE A 417 -7.97 5.64 35.22
C PHE A 417 -7.93 4.30 34.49
N ALA A 418 -7.45 3.19 35.09
CA ALA A 418 -7.38 1.90 34.41
C ALA A 418 -8.75 1.18 34.40
N THR A 419 -9.44 1.27 33.26
CA THR A 419 -10.78 0.69 33.06
C THR A 419 -10.76 -0.78 32.61
N GLN A 420 -9.65 -1.28 32.04
CA GLN A 420 -9.55 -2.66 31.53
C GLN A 420 -8.64 -3.55 32.41
N PRO A 421 -9.09 -4.77 32.77
CA PRO A 421 -8.32 -5.67 33.63
C PRO A 421 -7.09 -6.30 32.95
N ASP A 422 -7.17 -6.62 31.65
CA ASP A 422 -6.12 -7.39 30.94
C ASP A 422 -4.81 -6.61 30.72
N SER A 423 -4.84 -5.27 30.84
CA SER A 423 -3.66 -4.41 30.65
C SER A 423 -2.98 -3.97 31.97
N ARG A 424 -3.46 -4.47 33.13
CA ARG A 424 -2.98 -4.01 34.44
C ARG A 424 -1.55 -4.43 34.74
N GLU A 425 -1.18 -5.68 34.44
CA GLU A 425 0.16 -6.21 34.71
C GLU A 425 1.24 -5.44 33.95
N PHE A 426 1.01 -5.22 32.66
CA PHE A 426 1.88 -4.39 31.82
C PHE A 426 1.98 -2.95 32.36
N SER A 427 0.86 -2.37 32.77
CA SER A 427 0.84 -1.01 33.35
C SER A 427 1.68 -0.90 34.62
N TYR A 428 1.66 -1.92 35.50
CA TYR A 428 2.56 -1.95 36.66
C TYR A 428 4.03 -2.08 36.25
N ALA A 429 4.34 -2.90 35.23
CA ALA A 429 5.69 -3.02 34.69
C ALA A 429 6.22 -1.68 34.14
N ILE A 430 5.36 -0.88 33.49
CA ILE A 430 5.71 0.46 32.99
C ILE A 430 6.05 1.43 34.14
N ILE A 431 5.29 1.42 35.23
CA ILE A 431 5.62 2.23 36.41
C ILE A 431 6.93 1.75 37.04
N GLY A 432 7.11 0.44 37.16
CA GLY A 432 8.35 -0.16 37.64
C GLY A 432 9.55 0.27 36.79
N TRP A 433 9.42 0.23 35.47
CA TRP A 433 10.42 0.70 34.53
C TRP A 433 10.70 2.19 34.69
N LEU A 434 9.67 3.04 34.85
CA LEU A 434 9.82 4.48 35.04
C LEU A 434 10.62 4.80 36.31
N VAL A 435 10.29 4.12 37.42
CA VAL A 435 11.02 4.26 38.68
C VAL A 435 12.46 3.75 38.55
N LEU A 436 12.66 2.59 37.92
CA LEU A 436 13.99 2.05 37.63
C LEU A 436 14.83 3.03 36.79
N PHE A 437 14.23 3.60 35.75
CA PHE A 437 14.88 4.59 34.89
C PHE A 437 15.30 5.83 35.67
N LEU A 438 14.44 6.35 36.57
CA LEU A 438 14.81 7.46 37.46
C LEU A 438 15.97 7.11 38.41
N ILE A 439 16.00 5.88 38.94
CA ILE A 439 17.11 5.40 39.78
C ILE A 439 18.41 5.41 38.97
N LEU A 440 18.38 4.86 37.75
CA LEU A 440 19.54 4.80 36.86
C LEU A 440 20.05 6.20 36.48
N LEU A 441 19.15 7.16 36.20
CA LEU A 441 19.52 8.54 35.89
C LEU A 441 20.20 9.28 37.05
N ASP A 442 19.96 8.85 38.29
CA ASP A 442 20.52 9.47 39.50
C ASP A 442 21.88 8.89 39.93
N ILE A 443 22.37 7.87 39.22
CA ILE A 443 23.69 7.28 39.40
C ILE A 443 24.71 8.16 38.67
N GLU A 444 25.65 8.75 39.42
CA GLU A 444 26.61 9.72 38.87
C GLU A 444 27.48 9.14 37.74
N LYS A 445 27.85 7.86 37.83
CA LYS A 445 28.62 7.15 36.78
C LYS A 445 27.87 6.99 35.45
N LEU A 446 26.54 7.09 35.48
CA LEU A 446 25.66 6.99 34.32
C LEU A 446 25.13 8.36 33.87
N SER A 447 25.65 9.44 34.45
CA SER A 447 25.30 10.79 34.03
C SER A 447 25.60 10.97 32.55
N TYR A 448 24.70 11.66 31.87
CA TYR A 448 24.77 11.87 30.43
C TYR A 448 26.04 12.64 30.06
N ASP A 449 26.82 12.09 29.12
CA ASP A 449 27.96 12.75 28.50
C ASP A 449 27.61 13.12 27.06
N PHE A 450 28.23 14.18 26.53
CA PHE A 450 27.97 14.65 25.17
C PHE A 450 28.78 13.90 24.11
N ASP A 451 29.70 13.02 24.52
CA ASP A 451 30.40 12.11 23.61
C ASP A 451 29.54 10.88 23.30
N PHE A 452 29.14 10.73 22.04
CA PHE A 452 28.25 9.66 21.57
C PHE A 452 28.82 8.26 21.76
N PHE A 453 30.16 8.12 21.76
CA PHE A 453 30.83 6.83 21.92
C PHE A 453 31.26 6.56 23.37
N ALA A 454 30.85 7.41 24.31
CA ALA A 454 31.12 7.17 25.72
C ALA A 454 30.41 5.88 26.19
N PRO A 455 31.03 5.07 27.06
CA PRO A 455 30.41 3.83 27.57
C PRO A 455 29.01 4.02 28.18
N GLN A 456 28.74 5.19 28.76
CA GLN A 456 27.44 5.58 29.31
C GLN A 456 26.37 5.69 28.21
N MET A 457 26.72 6.23 27.05
CA MET A 457 25.80 6.35 25.91
C MET A 457 25.46 5.00 25.31
N ILE A 458 26.44 4.08 25.27
CA ILE A 458 26.21 2.68 24.87
C ILE A 458 25.26 2.00 25.85
N PHE A 459 25.46 2.18 27.16
CA PHE A 459 24.54 1.66 28.19
C PHE A 459 23.11 2.18 27.96
N TRP A 460 22.93 3.49 27.75
CA TRP A 460 21.62 4.08 27.50
C TRP A 460 20.97 3.57 26.21
N ALA A 461 21.75 3.39 25.14
CA ALA A 461 21.27 2.80 23.90
C ALA A 461 20.76 1.37 24.12
N ILE A 462 21.52 0.52 24.83
CA ILE A 462 21.11 -0.85 25.16
C ILE A 462 19.84 -0.85 26.02
N PHE A 463 19.77 0.02 27.03
CA PHE A 463 18.60 0.14 27.91
C PHE A 463 17.34 0.54 27.13
N ILE A 464 17.44 1.52 26.23
CA ILE A 464 16.35 1.98 25.36
C ILE A 464 15.92 0.88 24.39
N CYS A 465 16.88 0.18 23.78
CA CYS A 465 16.60 -0.94 22.87
C CYS A 465 15.89 -2.08 23.62
N MET A 466 16.38 -2.48 24.79
CA MET A 466 15.78 -3.53 25.61
C MET A 466 14.33 -3.19 25.99
N PHE A 467 14.08 -1.95 26.43
CA PHE A 467 12.72 -1.49 26.72
C PHE A 467 11.83 -1.49 25.48
N SER A 468 12.32 -0.96 24.36
CA SER A 468 11.57 -0.91 23.10
C SER A 468 11.21 -2.31 22.60
N THR A 469 12.14 -3.26 22.68
CA THR A 469 11.89 -4.68 22.35
C THR A 469 10.83 -5.30 23.26
N GLY A 470 10.90 -5.07 24.58
CA GLY A 470 9.91 -5.60 25.52
C GLY A 470 8.51 -5.06 25.27
N VAL A 471 8.39 -3.75 25.03
CA VAL A 471 7.10 -3.10 24.69
C VAL A 471 6.57 -3.61 23.35
N LEU A 472 7.43 -3.71 22.33
CA LEU A 472 7.06 -4.23 21.01
C LEU A 472 6.56 -5.67 21.11
N GLN A 473 7.30 -6.53 21.81
CA GLN A 473 6.95 -7.94 21.97
C GLN A 473 5.61 -8.10 22.69
N TYR A 474 5.35 -7.30 23.72
CA TYR A 474 4.06 -7.30 24.41
C TYR A 474 2.91 -6.93 23.48
N PHE A 475 3.03 -5.83 22.71
CA PHE A 475 1.94 -5.44 21.80
C PHE A 475 1.80 -6.37 20.60
N ASN A 476 2.89 -6.98 20.13
CA ASN A 476 2.82 -7.99 19.08
C ASN A 476 2.09 -9.24 19.57
N TYR A 477 2.32 -9.66 20.83
CA TYR A 477 1.56 -10.75 21.46
C TYR A 477 0.07 -10.42 21.59
N VAL A 478 -0.28 -9.18 21.97
CA VAL A 478 -1.68 -8.73 22.03
C VAL A 478 -2.33 -8.80 20.63
N ASN A 479 -1.65 -8.29 19.60
CA ASN A 479 -2.15 -8.35 18.22
C ASN A 479 -2.36 -9.79 17.75
N GLU A 480 -1.37 -10.64 17.99
CA GLU A 480 -1.42 -12.06 17.62
C GLU A 480 -2.57 -12.79 18.32
N ASN A 481 -2.82 -12.48 19.59
CA ASN A 481 -3.94 -13.06 20.33
C ASN A 481 -5.30 -12.62 19.76
N GLU A 482 -5.45 -11.35 19.37
CA GLU A 482 -6.65 -10.86 18.70
C GLU A 482 -6.84 -11.48 17.30
N GLU A 483 -5.76 -11.68 16.56
CA GLU A 483 -5.80 -12.37 15.26
C GLU A 483 -6.20 -13.84 15.42
N ARG A 484 -5.66 -14.54 16.43
CA ARG A 484 -6.05 -15.92 16.76
C ARG A 484 -7.53 -16.03 17.14
N LEU A 485 -8.05 -15.07 17.92
CA LEU A 485 -9.46 -15.03 18.29
C LEU A 485 -10.34 -14.86 17.05
N ARG A 486 -10.03 -13.87 16.19
CA ARG A 486 -10.75 -13.64 14.93
C ARG A 486 -10.69 -14.84 13.99
N PHE A 487 -9.54 -15.50 13.92
CA PHE A 487 -9.38 -16.73 13.14
C PHE A 487 -10.24 -17.86 13.71
N ALA A 488 -10.25 -18.05 15.03
CA ALA A 488 -11.09 -19.04 15.68
C ALA A 488 -12.58 -18.75 15.46
N GLU A 489 -13.02 -17.50 15.55
CA GLU A 489 -14.40 -17.09 15.22
C GLU A 489 -14.75 -17.43 13.77
N THR A 490 -13.84 -17.14 12.82
CA THR A 490 -14.02 -17.47 11.39
C THR A 490 -14.12 -18.98 11.18
N VAL A 491 -13.28 -19.77 11.86
CA VAL A 491 -13.27 -21.24 11.78
C VAL A 491 -14.52 -21.83 12.43
N VAL A 492 -14.99 -21.29 13.55
CA VAL A 492 -16.19 -21.76 14.26
C VAL A 492 -17.44 -21.41 13.48
N GLN A 493 -17.52 -20.21 12.90
CA GLN A 493 -18.70 -19.81 12.14
C GLN A 493 -18.95 -20.74 10.96
N GLN A 494 -17.93 -21.40 10.38
CA GLN A 494 -18.02 -22.34 9.24
C GLN A 494 -18.94 -21.87 8.09
N ARG A 495 -19.30 -20.59 8.08
CA ARG A 495 -20.31 -19.96 7.26
C ARG A 495 -19.56 -19.11 6.26
N ASP A 496 -19.74 -19.42 5.00
CA ASP A 496 -19.16 -18.70 3.89
C ASP A 496 -20.03 -17.47 3.58
N ASP A 497 -19.75 -16.37 4.27
CA ASP A 497 -20.46 -15.10 4.10
C ASP A 497 -20.34 -14.56 2.67
N ILE A 498 -19.21 -14.84 1.98
CA ILE A 498 -18.99 -14.46 0.58
C ILE A 498 -19.94 -15.24 -0.33
N MET A 499 -20.08 -16.55 -0.10
CA MET A 499 -21.05 -17.39 -0.82
C MET A 499 -22.47 -16.89 -0.57
N ALA A 500 -22.84 -16.65 0.69
CA ALA A 500 -24.17 -16.15 1.03
C ALA A 500 -24.50 -14.83 0.32
N TYR A 501 -23.54 -13.89 0.33
CA TYR A 501 -23.69 -12.61 -0.35
C TYR A 501 -23.81 -12.76 -1.87
N THR A 502 -22.97 -13.60 -2.49
CA THR A 502 -22.99 -13.84 -3.95
C THR A 502 -24.28 -14.53 -4.38
N PHE A 503 -24.78 -15.47 -3.57
CA PHE A 503 -26.01 -16.19 -3.86
C PHE A 503 -27.24 -15.28 -3.85
N LYS A 504 -27.24 -14.18 -3.09
CA LYS A 504 -28.33 -13.19 -3.08
C LYS A 504 -28.62 -12.63 -4.47
N GLY A 505 -27.57 -12.26 -5.21
CA GLY A 505 -27.69 -11.78 -6.60
C GLY A 505 -28.11 -12.89 -7.56
N LEU A 506 -27.53 -14.09 -7.39
CA LEU A 506 -27.88 -15.27 -8.19
C LEU A 506 -29.34 -15.67 -8.05
N ALA A 507 -29.90 -15.63 -6.83
CA ALA A 507 -31.29 -15.97 -6.57
C ALA A 507 -32.27 -15.08 -7.37
N GLN A 508 -31.96 -13.79 -7.53
CA GLN A 508 -32.75 -12.89 -8.36
C GLN A 508 -32.64 -13.24 -9.85
N ASN A 509 -31.44 -13.58 -10.32
CA ASN A 509 -31.23 -14.00 -11.70
C ASN A 509 -31.95 -15.32 -12.01
N ILE A 510 -31.93 -16.28 -11.09
CA ILE A 510 -32.67 -17.56 -11.21
C ILE A 510 -34.18 -17.29 -11.27
N LYS A 511 -34.71 -16.41 -10.41
CA LYS A 511 -36.14 -16.06 -10.39
C LYS A 511 -36.62 -15.46 -11.72
N ASN A 512 -35.71 -14.79 -12.44
CA ASN A 512 -36.00 -14.14 -13.71
C ASN A 512 -35.61 -14.97 -14.95
N ASP A 513 -35.13 -16.21 -14.79
CA ASP A 513 -34.70 -17.04 -15.91
C ASP A 513 -35.90 -17.48 -16.77
N ILE A 514 -35.90 -17.04 -18.03
CA ILE A 514 -36.95 -17.32 -19.01
C ILE A 514 -37.01 -18.81 -19.35
N ALA A 515 -35.86 -19.47 -19.49
CA ALA A 515 -35.81 -20.89 -19.85
C ALA A 515 -36.35 -21.77 -18.70
N LEU A 516 -36.07 -21.38 -17.46
CA LEU A 516 -36.61 -22.05 -16.28
C LEU A 516 -38.13 -21.87 -16.17
N LYS A 517 -38.65 -20.67 -16.45
CA LYS A 517 -40.10 -20.42 -16.49
C LYS A 517 -40.81 -21.22 -17.57
N ASP A 518 -40.24 -21.30 -18.78
CA ASP A 518 -40.78 -22.14 -19.86
C ASP A 518 -40.86 -23.61 -19.46
N PHE A 519 -39.79 -24.12 -18.84
CA PHE A 519 -39.75 -25.50 -18.33
C PHE A 519 -40.83 -25.77 -17.28
N LEU A 520 -41.04 -24.83 -16.34
CA LEU A 520 -42.05 -24.99 -15.28
C LEU A 520 -43.49 -25.00 -15.83
N LEU A 521 -43.75 -24.27 -16.94
CA LEU A 521 -45.05 -24.29 -17.61
C LEU A 521 -45.28 -25.58 -18.42
N HIS A 522 -44.22 -26.12 -19.03
CA HIS A 522 -44.29 -27.33 -19.87
C HIS A 522 -43.21 -28.35 -19.50
N PRO A 523 -43.38 -29.08 -18.38
CA PRO A 523 -42.35 -29.98 -17.86
C PRO A 523 -42.12 -31.18 -18.79
N GLN A 524 -40.88 -31.36 -19.25
CA GLN A 524 -40.47 -32.48 -20.10
C GLN A 524 -39.12 -33.04 -19.65
N GLN A 525 -38.96 -34.37 -19.69
CA GLN A 525 -37.74 -35.02 -19.21
C GLN A 525 -36.48 -34.62 -20.00
N GLU A 526 -36.59 -34.41 -21.32
CA GLU A 526 -35.47 -33.93 -22.14
C GLU A 526 -35.04 -32.51 -21.76
N LYS A 527 -36.01 -31.61 -21.55
CA LYS A 527 -35.76 -30.23 -21.10
C LYS A 527 -35.16 -30.18 -19.68
N ARG A 528 -35.48 -31.14 -18.81
CA ARG A 528 -34.92 -31.20 -17.44
C ARG A 528 -33.40 -31.29 -17.44
N ARG A 529 -32.83 -32.09 -18.35
CA ARG A 529 -31.37 -32.24 -18.48
C ARG A 529 -30.72 -30.93 -18.90
N ALA A 530 -31.29 -30.24 -19.89
CA ALA A 530 -30.83 -28.93 -20.32
C ALA A 530 -30.90 -27.87 -19.20
N ILE A 531 -31.92 -27.93 -18.32
CA ILE A 531 -32.00 -27.05 -17.15
C ILE A 531 -30.87 -27.33 -16.14
N ASN A 532 -30.50 -28.60 -15.89
CA ASN A 532 -29.36 -28.91 -15.00
C ASN A 532 -28.04 -28.37 -15.57
N GLU A 533 -27.75 -28.66 -16.84
CA GLU A 533 -26.53 -28.18 -17.52
C GLU A 533 -26.46 -26.64 -17.52
N ARG A 534 -27.62 -25.97 -17.66
CA ARG A 534 -27.73 -24.52 -17.57
C ARG A 534 -27.44 -23.98 -16.16
N PHE A 535 -27.94 -24.64 -15.12
CA PHE A 535 -27.66 -24.26 -13.73
C PHE A 535 -26.16 -24.37 -13.41
N ASP A 536 -25.53 -25.45 -13.85
CA ASP A 536 -24.08 -25.67 -13.67
C ASP A 536 -23.26 -24.62 -14.42
N ALA A 537 -23.63 -24.29 -15.66
CA ALA A 537 -22.89 -23.34 -16.49
C ALA A 537 -23.08 -21.86 -16.09
N LEU A 538 -24.29 -21.46 -15.67
CA LEU A 538 -24.64 -20.04 -15.47
C LEU A 538 -24.71 -19.61 -14.00
N TYR A 539 -25.13 -20.49 -13.09
CA TYR A 539 -25.47 -20.09 -11.72
C TYR A 539 -24.56 -20.72 -10.67
N LEU A 540 -24.09 -21.95 -10.89
CA LEU A 540 -23.35 -22.73 -9.90
C LEU A 540 -21.83 -22.75 -10.15
N GLY A 541 -21.33 -21.96 -11.11
CA GLY A 541 -19.92 -21.78 -11.40
C GLY A 541 -19.16 -20.86 -10.43
N GLY A 542 -17.86 -20.68 -10.67
CA GLY A 542 -17.04 -19.71 -9.93
C GLY A 542 -16.81 -20.11 -8.47
N HIS A 543 -17.17 -19.24 -7.52
CA HIS A 543 -16.99 -19.49 -6.08
C HIS A 543 -17.86 -20.66 -5.56
N LEU A 544 -18.98 -20.95 -6.23
CA LEU A 544 -19.89 -22.04 -5.87
C LEU A 544 -19.41 -23.43 -6.30
N ASN A 545 -18.41 -23.54 -7.18
CA ASN A 545 -17.79 -24.82 -7.58
C ASN A 545 -17.13 -25.57 -6.40
N ARG A 546 -16.92 -24.90 -5.27
CA ARG A 546 -16.41 -25.51 -4.03
C ARG A 546 -17.46 -26.34 -3.30
N TYR A 547 -18.74 -26.21 -3.69
CA TYR A 547 -19.88 -26.89 -3.09
C TYR A 547 -20.43 -27.96 -4.01
N GLN A 548 -20.89 -29.06 -3.42
CA GLN A 548 -21.71 -30.01 -4.15
C GLN A 548 -23.16 -29.50 -4.18
N SER A 549 -23.56 -28.96 -5.32
CA SER A 549 -24.89 -28.39 -5.53
C SER A 549 -25.91 -29.47 -5.91
N LYS A 550 -27.16 -29.28 -5.49
CA LYS A 550 -28.28 -30.13 -5.87
C LYS A 550 -29.51 -29.28 -6.14
N VAL A 551 -29.96 -29.30 -7.40
CA VAL A 551 -31.13 -28.51 -7.84
C VAL A 551 -32.36 -29.41 -7.86
N LEU A 552 -33.37 -29.07 -7.07
CA LEU A 552 -34.65 -29.77 -6.98
C LEU A 552 -35.78 -28.84 -7.42
N LEU A 553 -36.60 -29.29 -8.37
CA LEU A 553 -37.71 -28.52 -8.93
C LEU A 553 -39.04 -29.19 -8.58
N TYR A 554 -40.04 -28.39 -8.21
CA TYR A 554 -41.37 -28.86 -7.84
C TYR A 554 -42.44 -27.99 -8.52
N ASP A 555 -43.60 -28.58 -8.80
CA ASP A 555 -44.77 -27.85 -9.28
C ASP A 555 -45.49 -27.10 -8.13
N ALA A 556 -46.55 -26.35 -8.48
CA ALA A 556 -47.36 -25.61 -7.50
C ALA A 556 -48.09 -26.52 -6.48
N ALA A 557 -48.31 -27.79 -6.81
CA ALA A 557 -48.92 -28.78 -5.91
C ALA A 557 -47.87 -29.49 -5.03
N GLY A 558 -46.57 -29.24 -5.25
CA GLY A 558 -45.45 -29.83 -4.52
C GLY A 558 -44.96 -31.16 -5.09
N ASN A 559 -45.39 -31.56 -6.29
CA ASN A 559 -44.90 -32.78 -6.95
C ASN A 559 -43.52 -32.53 -7.57
N PRO A 560 -42.59 -33.51 -7.50
CA PRO A 560 -41.26 -33.36 -8.08
C PRO A 560 -41.31 -33.36 -9.62
N LEU A 561 -40.63 -32.39 -10.23
CA LEU A 561 -40.52 -32.26 -11.69
C LEU A 561 -39.24 -32.92 -12.20
N PHE A 562 -39.27 -34.25 -12.34
CA PHE A 562 -38.15 -35.06 -12.82
C PHE A 562 -36.86 -34.87 -11.98
N ASN A 563 -36.99 -34.89 -10.64
CA ASN A 563 -35.85 -34.88 -9.74
C ASN A 563 -35.19 -36.26 -9.67
N ASN A 564 -33.86 -36.31 -9.52
CA ASN A 564 -33.12 -37.57 -9.34
C ASN A 564 -33.32 -38.19 -7.95
N ASP A 565 -33.96 -37.47 -7.03
CA ASP A 565 -34.19 -37.89 -5.65
C ASP A 565 -35.69 -37.86 -5.32
N THR A 566 -36.08 -38.67 -4.35
CA THR A 566 -37.47 -38.87 -3.89
C THR A 566 -37.88 -37.95 -2.73
N VAL A 567 -37.00 -37.03 -2.34
CA VAL A 567 -37.27 -36.05 -1.27
C VAL A 567 -38.50 -35.21 -1.63
N SER A 568 -39.41 -35.07 -0.67
CA SER A 568 -40.62 -34.25 -0.86
C SER A 568 -40.35 -32.78 -0.54
N LEU A 569 -41.10 -31.87 -1.17
CA LEU A 569 -41.03 -30.43 -0.86
C LEU A 569 -41.33 -30.14 0.62
N GLN A 570 -42.28 -30.87 1.22
CA GLN A 570 -42.62 -30.71 2.64
C GLN A 570 -41.46 -31.04 3.57
N THR A 571 -40.68 -32.08 3.24
CA THR A 571 -39.47 -32.46 3.98
C THR A 571 -38.43 -31.33 3.94
N LEU A 572 -38.21 -30.72 2.78
CA LEU A 572 -37.28 -29.59 2.63
C LEU A 572 -37.77 -28.37 3.42
N ILE A 573 -39.06 -28.03 3.34
CA ILE A 573 -39.65 -26.93 4.11
C ILE A 573 -39.47 -27.16 5.62
N ALA A 574 -39.67 -28.39 6.10
CA ALA A 574 -39.44 -28.73 7.50
C ALA A 574 -37.97 -28.58 7.91
N GLN A 575 -37.02 -29.00 7.06
CA GLN A 575 -35.59 -28.77 7.29
C GLN A 575 -35.24 -27.28 7.32
N THR A 576 -35.89 -26.48 6.47
CA THR A 576 -35.69 -25.02 6.40
C THR A 576 -36.12 -24.34 7.71
N ARG A 577 -37.17 -24.83 8.37
CA ARG A 577 -37.65 -24.31 9.67
C ARG A 577 -36.70 -24.61 10.83
N ASN A 578 -35.93 -25.68 10.71
CA ASN A 578 -34.95 -26.10 11.72
C ASN A 578 -33.54 -25.55 11.43
N ALA A 579 -33.38 -24.79 10.35
CA ALA A 579 -32.11 -24.21 9.91
C ALA A 579 -32.03 -22.72 10.29
N GLU A 580 -30.81 -22.21 10.46
CA GLU A 580 -30.59 -20.81 10.80
C GLU A 580 -30.73 -19.92 9.55
N PRO A 581 -31.60 -18.90 9.55
CA PRO A 581 -31.72 -18.00 8.41
C PRO A 581 -30.43 -17.19 8.23
N VAL A 582 -30.03 -16.98 6.98
CA VAL A 582 -28.93 -16.09 6.62
C VAL A 582 -29.48 -14.70 6.34
N THR A 583 -29.14 -13.75 7.21
CA THR A 583 -29.63 -12.36 7.20
C THR A 583 -29.56 -11.76 5.80
N ASP A 584 -30.66 -11.15 5.35
CA ASP A 584 -30.80 -10.49 4.05
C ASP A 584 -30.58 -11.36 2.80
N THR A 585 -30.72 -12.69 2.92
CA THR A 585 -30.65 -13.63 1.79
C THR A 585 -31.81 -14.64 1.79
N VAL A 586 -31.90 -15.47 0.73
CA VAL A 586 -32.86 -16.59 0.63
C VAL A 586 -32.30 -17.92 1.15
N LEU A 587 -31.15 -17.87 1.81
CA LEU A 587 -30.41 -19.03 2.27
C LEU A 587 -30.69 -19.34 3.75
N TYR A 588 -30.69 -20.64 4.05
CA TYR A 588 -30.79 -21.20 5.38
C TYR A 588 -29.60 -22.11 5.59
N TYR A 589 -28.85 -21.89 6.67
CA TYR A 589 -27.67 -22.66 7.02
C TYR A 589 -28.05 -23.76 8.01
N ASN A 590 -27.65 -24.99 7.73
CA ASN A 590 -27.84 -26.11 8.65
C ASN A 590 -26.48 -26.68 9.07
N GLU A 591 -26.16 -26.51 10.35
CA GLU A 591 -24.92 -26.96 10.95
C GLU A 591 -24.98 -28.43 11.39
N ALA A 592 -26.17 -28.95 11.71
CA ALA A 592 -26.35 -30.20 12.46
C ALA A 592 -26.87 -31.35 11.59
N ALA A 593 -26.19 -31.66 10.48
CA ALA A 593 -26.54 -32.82 9.66
C ALA A 593 -25.47 -33.91 9.67
N LEU A 594 -25.93 -35.17 9.62
CA LEU A 594 -25.08 -36.37 9.68
C LEU A 594 -23.97 -36.43 8.60
N ASN A 595 -24.09 -35.63 7.52
CA ASN A 595 -23.18 -35.64 6.37
C ASN A 595 -22.37 -34.33 6.22
N GLY A 596 -22.35 -33.47 7.25
CA GLY A 596 -21.66 -32.17 7.22
C GLY A 596 -22.62 -30.97 7.05
N HIS A 597 -22.05 -29.78 6.88
CA HIS A 597 -22.76 -28.51 6.81
C HIS A 597 -23.30 -28.27 5.40
N TYR A 598 -24.52 -27.77 5.27
CA TYR A 598 -25.07 -27.40 3.96
C TYR A 598 -25.98 -26.18 4.03
N TYR A 599 -26.17 -25.57 2.87
CA TYR A 599 -27.08 -24.47 2.66
C TYR A 599 -28.32 -24.91 1.91
N LEU A 600 -29.48 -24.46 2.36
CA LEU A 600 -30.76 -24.62 1.67
C LEU A 600 -31.20 -23.26 1.13
N ALA A 601 -31.62 -23.24 -0.13
CA ALA A 601 -32.27 -22.08 -0.73
C ALA A 601 -33.68 -22.46 -1.17
N SER A 602 -34.66 -21.62 -0.85
CA SER A 602 -36.02 -21.72 -1.41
C SER A 602 -36.29 -20.50 -2.28
N ILE A 603 -36.39 -20.70 -3.60
CA ILE A 603 -36.59 -19.64 -4.58
C ILE A 603 -37.99 -19.81 -5.22
N PRO A 604 -39.01 -19.06 -4.78
CA PRO A 604 -40.32 -19.10 -5.41
C PRO A 604 -40.29 -18.39 -6.76
N ILE A 605 -40.71 -19.10 -7.81
CA ILE A 605 -40.76 -18.58 -9.18
C ILE A 605 -42.22 -18.31 -9.54
N SER A 606 -42.52 -17.05 -9.88
CA SER A 606 -43.83 -16.67 -10.44
C SER A 606 -43.74 -16.64 -11.96
N TYR A 607 -44.60 -17.43 -12.60
CA TYR A 607 -44.86 -17.41 -14.03
C TYR A 607 -46.28 -16.86 -14.19
N ALA A 608 -46.38 -15.57 -14.51
CA ALA A 608 -47.60 -14.89 -14.94
C ALA A 608 -47.44 -14.52 -16.41
#